data_AF-A0A7S2WWY3-F1
#
_entry.id   AF-A0A7S2WWY3-F1
#
_cell.length_a   1.000
_cell.length_b   1.000
_cell.length_c   1.000
_cell.angle_alpha   90.00
_cell.angle_beta   90.00
_cell.angle_gamma   90.00
#
_symmetry.space_group_name_H-M   'P 1'
#
loop_
_entity.id
_entity.type
_entity.pdbx_description
1 polymer ?
#
loop_
_entity_poly.entity_id
_entity_poly.type
_entity_poly.pdbx_seq_one_letter_code
_entity_poly.pdbx_strand_id
1 'polypeptide(L)'
;MFLKEEKRVSKTRTRMLDYDHDHDDKKERGWRRGSVFPYIASFALIAVLAWYGSAEDYFTWLPEVEQERLTVVPIPRIKSDSIGSTKEFFDKYGDQVVIVENEVRHHPASKLGWQGLKDLCGGGTVHTNLYDPNSTAWGGQTDHVQMLLGEYLDKYIIGESEELRYVGGDTGMPEFCPSLEFYAPIPRYVALALSPMDGLLVNHDENCEASAVGCEKAVLIGQPETFIGRPGTMTELHMDAWLVPFWMSVYIGRKTFRTIRYEDSRTHLNYYRKFARAEKRVYDNSTGTYVTKQLEIFNPDLEGFPELENV
;
A
#
# COMPACT_ATOMS: atom_id res chain seq x y z
N MET A 1 39.36 24.50 -13.02
CA MET A 1 39.35 25.77 -12.26
C MET A 1 39.00 25.42 -10.83
N PHE A 2 39.88 25.71 -9.89
CA PHE A 2 39.83 25.29 -8.47
C PHE A 2 39.15 26.33 -7.58
N LEU A 3 38.63 25.83 -6.43
CA LEU A 3 38.55 26.39 -5.04
C LEU A 3 37.16 26.07 -4.42
N LYS A 4 36.95 25.65 -3.17
CA LYS A 4 37.78 25.15 -2.04
C LYS A 4 36.80 24.64 -0.95
N GLU A 5 37.10 23.51 -0.30
CA GLU A 5 36.40 23.00 0.90
C GLU A 5 36.73 23.80 2.18
N GLU A 6 35.79 23.87 3.12
CA GLU A 6 36.09 24.01 4.56
C GLU A 6 35.33 22.97 5.40
N LYS A 7 36.09 22.10 6.06
CA LYS A 7 35.65 21.14 7.08
C LYS A 7 35.57 21.81 8.45
N ARG A 8 34.61 21.41 9.28
CA ARG A 8 34.72 21.49 10.75
C ARG A 8 34.58 20.10 11.35
N VAL A 9 35.67 19.62 11.94
CA VAL A 9 35.76 18.42 12.77
C VAL A 9 35.66 18.85 14.23
N SER A 10 34.88 18.12 15.02
CA SER A 10 35.01 18.11 16.49
C SER A 10 35.28 16.67 16.94
N LYS A 11 36.39 16.48 17.65
CA LYS A 11 36.90 15.20 18.15
C LYS A 11 36.43 14.94 19.60
N THR A 12 35.77 13.80 19.76
CA THR A 12 36.06 12.70 20.71
C THR A 12 36.26 13.01 22.21
N ARG A 13 35.51 12.30 23.08
CA ARG A 13 36.12 11.35 24.03
C ARG A 13 35.10 10.40 24.69
N THR A 14 35.21 9.13 24.33
CA THR A 14 34.77 7.99 25.14
C THR A 14 35.75 7.83 26.31
N ARG A 15 35.25 7.62 27.54
CA ARG A 15 36.08 7.07 28.62
C ARG A 15 35.26 6.10 29.46
N MET A 16 35.49 4.82 29.16
CA MET A 16 35.32 3.66 30.02
C MET A 16 36.20 3.89 31.26
N LEU A 17 35.65 3.72 32.46
CA LEU A 17 36.44 3.65 33.69
C LEU A 17 36.35 2.23 34.22
N ASP A 18 37.47 1.54 34.06
CA ASP A 18 37.82 0.31 34.75
C ASP A 18 37.89 0.56 36.25
N TYR A 19 37.45 -0.46 36.98
CA TYR A 19 37.41 -0.59 38.42
C TYR A 19 38.82 -1.01 38.89
N ASP A 20 39.53 -0.14 39.59
CA ASP A 20 40.75 -0.53 40.30
C ASP A 20 40.46 -0.83 41.78
N HIS A 21 40.98 -1.98 42.18
CA HIS A 21 41.07 -2.51 43.52
C HIS A 21 42.09 -1.68 44.32
N ASP A 22 41.73 -1.20 45.51
CA ASP A 22 42.74 -1.07 46.57
C ASP A 22 42.11 -1.12 47.96
N HIS A 23 42.85 -1.81 48.83
CA HIS A 23 42.50 -2.26 50.16
C HIS A 23 42.78 -1.18 51.23
N ASP A 24 41.93 -1.21 52.28
CA ASP A 24 42.16 -0.84 53.68
C ASP A 24 42.65 0.59 54.03
N ASP A 25 41.80 1.33 54.77
CA ASP A 25 42.05 1.42 56.22
C ASP A 25 40.88 1.95 57.06
N LYS A 26 40.77 1.38 58.26
CA LYS A 26 39.67 1.50 59.22
C LYS A 26 39.48 2.91 59.78
N LYS A 27 38.22 3.33 59.91
CA LYS A 27 37.77 4.17 61.05
C LYS A 27 36.31 3.86 61.42
N GLU A 28 36.17 3.11 62.50
CA GLU A 28 34.92 2.88 63.22
C GLU A 28 34.27 4.20 63.64
N ARG A 29 33.01 4.46 63.23
CA ARG A 29 32.10 5.36 63.94
C ARG A 29 30.64 4.89 63.83
N GLY A 30 30.16 4.30 64.91
CA GLY A 30 28.84 4.53 65.50
C GLY A 30 27.61 4.29 64.62
N TRP A 31 27.10 3.06 64.64
CA TRP A 31 25.74 2.73 64.24
C TRP A 31 24.73 3.48 65.13
N ARG A 32 24.08 4.51 64.59
CA ARG A 32 22.78 4.99 65.09
C ARG A 32 21.69 4.35 64.24
N ARG A 33 20.97 3.38 64.82
CA ARG A 33 19.71 2.83 64.30
C ARG A 33 18.65 3.93 64.28
N GLY A 34 18.64 4.73 63.22
CA GLY A 34 17.49 5.55 62.84
C GLY A 34 16.48 4.66 62.11
N SER A 35 15.26 4.58 62.63
CA SER A 35 14.15 3.89 61.99
C SER A 35 13.96 4.40 60.55
N VAL A 36 14.23 3.54 59.56
CA VAL A 36 13.98 3.79 58.11
C VAL A 36 12.51 3.52 57.75
N PHE A 37 11.73 3.02 58.71
CA PHE A 37 10.33 2.65 58.55
C PHE A 37 9.37 3.78 58.12
N PRO A 38 9.47 5.04 58.62
CA PRO A 38 8.53 6.09 58.21
C PRO A 38 8.78 6.56 56.78
N TYR A 39 9.99 6.41 56.24
CA TYR A 39 10.31 6.83 54.87
C TYR A 39 9.81 5.82 53.83
N ILE A 40 9.85 4.52 54.13
CA ILE A 40 9.34 3.47 53.24
C ILE A 40 7.80 3.51 53.19
N ALA A 41 7.13 3.70 54.34
CA ALA A 41 5.68 3.86 54.39
C ALA A 41 5.20 5.12 53.64
N SER A 42 5.97 6.22 53.73
CA SER A 42 5.66 7.47 53.01
C SER A 42 5.85 7.33 51.49
N PHE A 43 6.89 6.60 51.04
CA PHE A 43 7.11 6.33 49.62
C PHE A 43 6.03 5.40 49.03
N ALA A 44 5.62 4.37 49.77
CA ALA A 44 4.55 3.47 49.35
C ALA A 44 3.20 4.21 49.26
N LEU A 45 2.89 5.09 50.21
CA LEU A 45 1.68 5.90 50.18
C LEU A 45 1.67 6.89 49.00
N ILE A 46 2.80 7.55 48.72
CA ILE A 46 2.94 8.45 47.56
C ILE A 46 2.85 7.67 46.24
N ALA A 47 3.42 6.47 46.16
CA ALA A 47 3.32 5.62 44.96
C ALA A 47 1.89 5.12 44.72
N VAL A 48 1.16 4.74 45.78
CA VAL A 48 -0.26 4.34 45.68
C VAL A 48 -1.16 5.53 45.33
N LEU A 49 -0.91 6.71 45.92
CA LEU A 49 -1.65 7.93 45.60
C LEU A 49 -1.32 8.45 44.18
N ALA A 50 -0.08 8.30 43.71
CA ALA A 50 0.29 8.60 42.34
C ALA A 50 -0.35 7.61 41.35
N TRP A 51 -0.48 6.34 41.71
CA TRP A 51 -1.15 5.34 40.88
C TRP A 51 -2.67 5.55 40.85
N TYR A 52 -3.32 5.81 41.99
CA TYR A 52 -4.74 6.13 42.04
C TYR A 52 -5.07 7.47 41.36
N GLY A 53 -4.23 8.48 41.54
CA GLY A 53 -4.39 9.80 40.90
C GLY A 53 -4.05 9.82 39.40
N SER A 54 -3.24 8.87 38.89
CA SER A 54 -2.92 8.77 37.46
C SER A 54 -3.81 7.80 36.68
N ALA A 55 -4.55 6.92 37.36
CA ALA A 55 -5.30 5.85 36.70
C ALA A 55 -6.77 6.21 36.39
N GLU A 56 -7.43 7.08 37.16
CA GLU A 56 -8.86 7.36 36.95
C GLU A 56 -9.15 8.73 36.32
N ASP A 57 -8.32 9.77 36.53
CA ASP A 57 -8.63 11.12 36.03
C ASP A 57 -7.92 11.52 34.72
N TYR A 58 -6.95 10.73 34.24
CA TYR A 58 -6.28 11.00 32.95
C TYR A 58 -6.98 10.39 31.73
N PHE A 59 -7.97 9.50 31.95
CA PHE A 59 -8.67 8.79 30.87
C PHE A 59 -10.08 9.31 30.58
N THR A 60 -10.59 10.29 31.35
CA THR A 60 -11.98 10.78 31.21
C THR A 60 -12.11 12.13 30.51
N TRP A 61 -11.01 12.72 30.04
CA TRP A 61 -10.99 14.02 29.35
C TRP A 61 -10.21 14.05 28.02
N LEU A 62 -9.91 12.89 27.44
CA LEU A 62 -9.78 12.90 25.99
C LEU A 62 -11.19 13.12 25.45
N PRO A 63 -11.46 14.18 24.66
CA PRO A 63 -12.71 14.20 23.92
C PRO A 63 -12.80 12.84 23.23
N GLU A 64 -13.97 12.19 23.30
CA GLU A 64 -14.31 11.16 22.33
C GLU A 64 -13.94 11.78 20.98
N VAL A 65 -12.82 11.36 20.40
CA VAL A 65 -12.49 11.74 19.05
C VAL A 65 -13.60 11.06 18.30
N GLU A 66 -14.63 11.83 17.96
CA GLU A 66 -15.73 11.39 17.13
C GLU A 66 -15.05 10.76 15.93
N GLN A 67 -14.97 9.42 15.91
CA GLN A 67 -14.25 8.71 14.88
C GLN A 67 -15.00 9.08 13.61
N GLU A 68 -14.39 9.93 12.79
CA GLU A 68 -14.99 10.40 11.55
C GLU A 68 -15.46 9.16 10.80
N ARG A 69 -16.76 9.07 10.53
CA ARG A 69 -17.31 7.89 9.87
C ARG A 69 -16.83 7.90 8.43
N LEU A 70 -16.43 6.73 7.91
CA LEU A 70 -16.17 6.58 6.49
C LEU A 70 -17.45 6.85 5.70
N THR A 71 -17.37 7.71 4.70
CA THR A 71 -18.49 8.05 3.80
C THR A 71 -18.02 8.06 2.36
N VAL A 72 -18.91 7.66 1.43
CA VAL A 72 -18.59 7.72 0.00
C VAL A 72 -18.77 9.13 -0.52
N VAL A 73 -17.68 9.69 -1.04
CA VAL A 73 -17.70 10.94 -1.80
C VAL A 73 -17.29 10.71 -3.25
N PRO A 74 -17.90 11.39 -4.23
CA PRO A 74 -17.48 11.28 -5.63
C PRO A 74 -16.03 11.75 -5.82
N ILE A 75 -15.26 11.02 -6.63
CA ILE A 75 -13.93 11.46 -7.05
C ILE A 75 -14.07 12.73 -7.91
N PRO A 76 -13.41 13.84 -7.57
CA PRO A 76 -13.48 15.07 -8.36
C PRO A 76 -13.03 14.86 -9.80
N ARG A 77 -13.74 15.51 -10.73
CA ARG A 77 -13.49 15.44 -12.16
C ARG A 77 -12.95 16.78 -12.65
N ILE A 78 -11.85 16.75 -13.38
CA ILE A 78 -11.15 17.95 -13.85
C ILE A 78 -10.97 17.80 -15.35
N LYS A 79 -11.31 18.83 -16.12
CA LYS A 79 -11.07 18.81 -17.56
C LYS A 79 -9.58 19.02 -17.84
N SER A 80 -8.98 18.21 -18.71
CA SER A 80 -7.54 18.30 -19.02
C SER A 80 -7.11 19.69 -19.54
N ASP A 81 -7.97 20.37 -20.30
CA ASP A 81 -7.75 21.70 -20.85
C ASP A 81 -7.79 22.83 -19.82
N SER A 82 -8.32 22.57 -18.62
CA SER A 82 -8.34 23.52 -17.50
C SER A 82 -7.04 23.58 -16.70
N ILE A 83 -6.09 22.68 -16.98
CA ILE A 83 -4.80 22.59 -16.29
C ILE A 83 -3.71 23.17 -17.21
N GLY A 84 -3.16 24.33 -16.81
CA GLY A 84 -2.17 25.06 -17.60
C GLY A 84 -0.79 24.42 -17.61
N SER A 85 -0.42 23.66 -16.58
CA SER A 85 0.87 22.94 -16.52
C SER A 85 0.83 21.72 -15.61
N THR A 86 1.77 20.78 -15.79
CA THR A 86 1.93 19.66 -14.85
C THR A 86 2.26 20.13 -13.43
N LYS A 87 3.01 21.23 -13.27
CA LYS A 87 3.29 21.82 -11.96
C LYS A 87 1.99 22.25 -11.27
N GLU A 88 1.14 22.98 -11.99
CA GLU A 88 -0.16 23.43 -11.47
C GLU A 88 -1.04 22.26 -11.04
N PHE A 89 -1.03 21.15 -11.80
CA PHE A 89 -1.74 19.93 -11.42
C PHE A 89 -1.28 19.41 -10.06
N PHE A 90 0.03 19.23 -9.87
CA PHE A 90 0.57 18.71 -8.60
C PHE A 90 0.41 19.70 -7.45
N ASP A 91 0.58 21.00 -7.68
CA ASP A 91 0.38 22.03 -6.64
C ASP A 91 -1.06 22.01 -6.11
N LYS A 92 -2.05 21.67 -6.95
CA LYS A 92 -3.48 21.74 -6.62
C LYS A 92 -4.09 20.39 -6.22
N TYR A 93 -3.61 19.30 -6.82
CA TYR A 93 -4.22 17.97 -6.73
C TYR A 93 -3.24 16.86 -6.39
N GLY A 94 -1.96 17.16 -6.12
CA GLY A 94 -0.92 16.14 -5.89
C GLY A 94 -1.24 15.15 -4.76
N ASP A 95 -1.96 15.60 -3.73
CA ASP A 95 -2.37 14.79 -2.57
C ASP A 95 -3.84 14.31 -2.67
N GLN A 96 -4.47 14.41 -3.84
CA GLN A 96 -5.88 14.07 -4.03
C GLN A 96 -6.08 13.11 -5.21
N VAL A 97 -6.95 12.11 -4.99
CA VAL A 97 -7.45 11.27 -6.10
C VAL A 97 -8.39 12.11 -6.96
N VAL A 98 -8.10 12.20 -8.26
CA VAL A 98 -8.89 12.96 -9.24
C VAL A 98 -9.04 12.19 -10.54
N ILE A 99 -10.13 12.44 -11.27
CA ILE A 99 -10.33 11.96 -12.64
C ILE A 99 -10.04 13.11 -13.60
N VAL A 100 -8.97 12.98 -14.39
CA VAL A 100 -8.68 13.94 -15.46
C VAL A 100 -9.42 13.54 -16.73
N GLU A 101 -10.44 14.30 -17.07
CA GLU A 101 -11.29 14.06 -18.23
C GLU A 101 -10.56 14.45 -19.52
N ASN A 102 -10.78 13.65 -20.57
CA ASN A 102 -10.28 13.88 -21.93
C ASN A 102 -8.76 13.88 -22.11
N GLU A 103 -7.96 13.63 -21.06
CA GLU A 103 -6.49 13.58 -21.15
C GLU A 103 -6.02 12.59 -22.22
N VAL A 104 -6.55 11.37 -22.23
CA VAL A 104 -6.06 10.29 -23.11
C VAL A 104 -6.99 9.96 -24.28
N ARG A 105 -8.07 10.72 -24.47
CA ARG A 105 -9.09 10.42 -25.49
C ARG A 105 -8.58 10.59 -26.92
N HIS A 106 -7.53 11.40 -27.10
CA HIS A 106 -6.89 11.62 -28.39
C HIS A 106 -5.87 10.52 -28.74
N HIS A 107 -5.52 9.65 -27.79
CA HIS A 107 -4.55 8.57 -28.02
C HIS A 107 -5.09 7.56 -29.05
N PRO A 108 -4.24 7.06 -29.98
CA PRO A 108 -4.64 6.04 -30.95
C PRO A 108 -5.21 4.77 -30.33
N ALA A 109 -4.79 4.41 -29.11
CA ALA A 109 -5.31 3.25 -28.37
C ALA A 109 -6.83 3.28 -28.16
N SER A 110 -7.44 4.47 -28.07
CA SER A 110 -8.90 4.62 -27.95
C SER A 110 -9.66 4.10 -29.19
N LYS A 111 -8.97 3.85 -30.30
CA LYS A 111 -9.54 3.40 -31.58
C LYS A 111 -9.13 1.97 -31.95
N LEU A 112 -8.24 1.32 -31.18
CA LEU A 112 -7.74 -0.03 -31.49
C LEU A 112 -8.88 -1.08 -31.44
N GLY A 113 -9.73 -1.00 -30.43
CA GLY A 113 -10.68 -2.07 -30.11
C GLY A 113 -9.96 -3.38 -29.73
N TRP A 114 -10.72 -4.45 -29.49
CA TRP A 114 -10.16 -5.73 -29.09
C TRP A 114 -9.40 -6.43 -30.22
N GLN A 115 -9.94 -6.40 -31.44
CA GLN A 115 -9.28 -7.01 -32.60
C GLN A 115 -7.98 -6.29 -32.93
N GLY A 116 -7.95 -4.95 -32.94
CA GLY A 116 -6.73 -4.20 -33.19
C GLY A 116 -5.67 -4.42 -32.10
N LEU A 117 -6.09 -4.55 -30.83
CA LEU A 117 -5.17 -4.90 -29.74
C LEU A 117 -4.59 -6.32 -29.93
N LYS A 118 -5.42 -7.28 -30.32
CA LYS A 118 -4.99 -8.65 -30.63
C LYS A 118 -4.00 -8.67 -31.80
N ASP A 119 -4.30 -7.96 -32.87
CA ASP A 119 -3.44 -7.93 -34.06
C ASP A 119 -2.08 -7.27 -33.74
N LEU A 120 -2.07 -6.27 -32.87
CA LEU A 120 -0.86 -5.54 -32.48
C LEU A 120 0.00 -6.31 -31.45
N CYS A 121 -0.66 -6.89 -30.44
CA CYS A 121 -0.01 -7.38 -29.22
C CYS A 121 -0.26 -8.86 -28.93
N GLY A 122 -0.97 -9.59 -29.79
CA GLY A 122 -1.47 -10.94 -29.51
C GLY A 122 -0.39 -11.99 -29.28
N GLY A 123 0.83 -11.77 -29.78
CA GLY A 123 1.99 -12.64 -29.55
C GLY A 123 2.71 -12.39 -28.22
N GLY A 124 2.32 -11.38 -27.44
CA GLY A 124 2.90 -11.08 -26.14
C GLY A 124 2.36 -11.99 -25.04
N THR A 125 3.19 -12.32 -24.06
CA THR A 125 2.79 -13.08 -22.88
C THR A 125 2.23 -12.15 -21.80
N VAL A 126 1.08 -12.50 -21.23
CA VAL A 126 0.44 -11.76 -20.14
C VAL A 126 0.16 -12.67 -18.96
N HIS A 127 0.20 -12.10 -17.75
CA HIS A 127 -0.23 -12.78 -16.53
C HIS A 127 -1.72 -12.55 -16.31
N THR A 128 -2.44 -13.64 -16.02
CA THR A 128 -3.88 -13.64 -15.85
C THR A 128 -4.26 -14.28 -14.53
N ASN A 129 -5.28 -13.73 -13.88
CA ASN A 129 -5.66 -14.14 -12.53
C ASN A 129 -7.19 -14.26 -12.44
N LEU A 130 -7.64 -14.97 -11.41
CA LEU A 130 -9.02 -14.99 -10.94
C LEU A 130 -9.17 -14.15 -9.68
N TYR A 131 -10.41 -13.87 -9.31
CA TYR A 131 -10.77 -13.26 -8.04
C TYR A 131 -11.33 -14.33 -7.10
N ASP A 132 -10.84 -14.37 -5.85
CA ASP A 132 -11.42 -15.16 -4.76
C ASP A 132 -11.66 -14.27 -3.53
N PRO A 133 -12.91 -14.14 -3.05
CA PRO A 133 -13.22 -13.38 -1.85
C PRO A 133 -12.53 -13.90 -0.58
N ASN A 134 -12.05 -15.15 -0.58
CA ASN A 134 -11.33 -15.74 0.55
C ASN A 134 -9.81 -15.64 0.43
N SER A 135 -9.29 -15.17 -0.71
CA SER A 135 -7.85 -15.02 -0.91
C SER A 135 -7.29 -13.88 -0.07
N THR A 136 -6.17 -14.15 0.58
CA THR A 136 -5.35 -13.19 1.32
C THR A 136 -4.37 -12.44 0.41
N ALA A 137 -4.23 -12.87 -0.84
CA ALA A 137 -3.31 -12.29 -1.81
C ALA A 137 -3.75 -10.88 -2.22
N TRP A 138 -2.82 -10.15 -2.82
CA TRP A 138 -3.04 -8.80 -3.31
C TRP A 138 -4.30 -8.70 -4.17
N GLY A 139 -5.21 -7.80 -3.79
CA GLY A 139 -6.48 -7.57 -4.50
C GLY A 139 -7.42 -8.78 -4.59
N GLY A 140 -7.21 -9.82 -3.77
CA GLY A 140 -7.98 -11.07 -3.82
C GLY A 140 -7.64 -11.95 -5.03
N GLN A 141 -6.44 -11.81 -5.59
CA GLN A 141 -6.01 -12.58 -6.75
C GLN A 141 -5.76 -14.05 -6.41
N THR A 142 -6.07 -14.93 -7.35
CA THR A 142 -5.76 -16.36 -7.31
C THR A 142 -5.50 -16.89 -8.72
N ASP A 143 -5.05 -18.14 -8.81
CA ASP A 143 -4.93 -18.90 -10.05
C ASP A 143 -4.18 -18.13 -11.17
N HIS A 144 -2.96 -17.72 -10.83
CA HIS A 144 -2.05 -16.98 -11.70
C HIS A 144 -1.58 -17.87 -12.85
N VAL A 145 -1.91 -17.50 -14.08
CA VAL A 145 -1.56 -18.24 -15.30
C VAL A 145 -0.97 -17.28 -16.32
N GLN A 146 0.16 -17.68 -16.92
CA GLN A 146 0.72 -17.00 -18.09
C GLN A 146 0.13 -17.58 -19.38
N MET A 147 -0.27 -16.72 -20.30
CA MET A 147 -0.74 -17.12 -21.64
C MET A 147 -0.48 -16.01 -22.66
N LEU A 148 -0.62 -16.34 -23.95
CA LEU A 148 -0.54 -15.34 -25.00
C LEU A 148 -1.76 -14.40 -24.93
N LEU A 149 -1.54 -13.10 -25.10
CA LEU A 149 -2.61 -12.11 -25.09
C LEU A 149 -3.66 -12.42 -26.15
N GLY A 150 -3.27 -12.90 -27.32
CA GLY A 150 -4.20 -13.26 -28.38
C GLY A 150 -5.15 -14.40 -27.97
N GLU A 151 -4.62 -15.42 -27.28
CA GLU A 151 -5.41 -16.54 -26.76
C GLU A 151 -6.34 -16.09 -25.63
N TYR A 152 -5.83 -15.25 -24.73
CA TYR A 152 -6.64 -14.64 -23.66
C TYR A 152 -7.82 -13.85 -24.24
N LEU A 153 -7.54 -12.96 -25.21
CA LEU A 153 -8.56 -12.12 -25.83
C LEU A 153 -9.60 -12.97 -26.54
N ASP A 154 -9.20 -13.99 -27.30
CA ASP A 154 -10.14 -14.88 -27.99
C ASP A 154 -11.05 -15.63 -27.04
N LYS A 155 -10.51 -16.14 -25.93
CA LYS A 155 -11.26 -16.98 -24.99
C LYS A 155 -12.15 -16.16 -24.06
N TYR A 156 -11.61 -15.11 -23.44
CA TYR A 156 -12.22 -14.46 -22.27
C TYR A 156 -12.87 -13.11 -22.58
N ILE A 157 -12.46 -12.43 -23.65
CA ILE A 157 -12.93 -11.07 -23.99
C ILE A 157 -13.82 -11.06 -25.22
N ILE A 158 -13.36 -11.65 -26.33
CA ILE A 158 -14.07 -11.71 -27.61
C ILE A 158 -15.03 -12.91 -27.63
N GLY A 159 -14.58 -14.04 -27.06
CA GLY A 159 -15.38 -15.25 -26.92
C GLY A 159 -16.41 -15.21 -25.78
N GLU A 160 -17.11 -16.34 -25.59
CA GLU A 160 -18.25 -16.48 -24.69
C GLU A 160 -17.90 -17.14 -23.34
N SER A 161 -16.64 -17.06 -22.87
CA SER A 161 -16.28 -17.67 -21.58
C SER A 161 -16.96 -16.97 -20.40
N GLU A 162 -17.64 -17.70 -19.52
CA GLU A 162 -18.21 -17.14 -18.28
C GLU A 162 -17.18 -16.96 -17.15
N GLU A 163 -15.97 -17.49 -17.31
CA GLU A 163 -14.91 -17.33 -16.32
C GLU A 163 -14.39 -15.88 -16.31
N LEU A 164 -14.44 -15.23 -15.15
CA LEU A 164 -14.02 -13.83 -14.94
C LEU A 164 -12.51 -13.70 -14.79
N ARG A 165 -11.75 -14.35 -15.67
CA ARG A 165 -10.30 -14.22 -15.73
C ARG A 165 -9.89 -12.87 -16.29
N TYR A 166 -8.94 -12.22 -15.65
CA TYR A 166 -8.46 -10.90 -16.05
C TYR A 166 -6.94 -10.83 -16.11
N VAL A 167 -6.43 -10.02 -17.03
CA VAL A 167 -5.02 -9.61 -17.05
C VAL A 167 -4.81 -8.61 -15.92
N GLY A 168 -3.95 -8.98 -14.97
CA GLY A 168 -3.55 -8.15 -13.83
C GLY A 168 -2.22 -7.45 -14.06
N GLY A 169 -1.67 -6.82 -13.01
CA GLY A 169 -0.31 -6.27 -13.03
C GLY A 169 0.76 -7.36 -13.20
N ASP A 170 2.02 -6.99 -12.96
CA ASP A 170 3.24 -7.82 -13.03
C ASP A 170 3.92 -7.89 -14.40
N THR A 171 3.25 -7.60 -15.52
CA THR A 171 3.91 -7.57 -16.84
C THR A 171 3.90 -6.16 -17.44
N GLY A 172 5.09 -5.58 -17.54
CA GLY A 172 5.28 -4.27 -18.14
C GLY A 172 5.02 -4.29 -19.65
N MET A 173 4.43 -3.20 -20.16
CA MET A 173 4.19 -2.99 -21.59
C MET A 173 5.44 -3.18 -22.46
N PRO A 174 6.66 -2.75 -22.08
CA PRO A 174 7.86 -3.03 -22.87
C PRO A 174 8.20 -4.51 -23.00
N GLU A 175 7.72 -5.36 -22.10
CA GLU A 175 7.96 -6.81 -22.14
C GLU A 175 6.95 -7.51 -23.06
N PHE A 176 5.64 -7.22 -22.91
CA PHE A 176 4.61 -7.95 -23.67
C PHE A 176 4.20 -7.29 -25.00
N CYS A 177 4.23 -5.95 -25.10
CA CYS A 177 3.86 -5.24 -26.33
C CYS A 177 4.53 -3.87 -26.44
N PRO A 178 5.81 -3.80 -26.83
CA PRO A 178 6.53 -2.55 -27.04
C PRO A 178 5.78 -1.59 -27.97
N SER A 179 5.20 -2.10 -29.05
CA SER A 179 4.48 -1.31 -30.06
C SER A 179 3.28 -0.54 -29.48
N LEU A 180 2.74 -0.94 -28.33
CA LEU A 180 1.62 -0.24 -27.69
C LEU A 180 2.01 1.16 -27.20
N GLU A 181 3.30 1.44 -26.99
CA GLU A 181 3.79 2.76 -26.57
C GLU A 181 3.41 3.88 -27.56
N PHE A 182 3.34 3.56 -28.85
CA PHE A 182 2.95 4.49 -29.91
C PHE A 182 1.44 4.75 -29.95
N TYR A 183 0.65 3.89 -29.31
CA TYR A 183 -0.81 3.98 -29.27
C TYR A 183 -1.32 4.53 -27.94
N ALA A 184 -0.61 4.26 -26.84
CA ALA A 184 -0.93 4.72 -25.50
C ALA A 184 0.27 5.49 -24.89
N PRO A 185 0.60 6.70 -25.40
CA PRO A 185 1.68 7.50 -24.85
C PRO A 185 1.52 7.75 -23.35
N ILE A 186 2.64 7.82 -22.63
CA ILE A 186 2.66 8.12 -21.20
C ILE A 186 2.13 9.54 -20.97
N PRO A 187 1.08 9.74 -20.15
CA PRO A 187 0.53 11.07 -19.87
C PRO A 187 1.54 11.99 -19.17
N ARG A 188 1.41 13.30 -19.43
CA ARG A 188 2.35 14.33 -18.98
C ARG A 188 2.53 14.44 -17.45
N TYR A 189 1.56 13.95 -16.68
CA TYR A 189 1.60 13.97 -15.22
C TYR A 189 2.45 12.83 -14.65
N VAL A 190 2.55 11.70 -15.35
CA VAL A 190 3.29 10.51 -14.90
C VAL A 190 4.79 10.70 -15.08
N ALA A 191 5.19 11.33 -16.19
CA ALA A 191 6.60 11.50 -16.58
C ALA A 191 7.45 12.33 -15.59
N LEU A 192 6.82 13.14 -14.73
CA LEU A 192 7.52 14.01 -13.76
C LEU A 192 7.53 13.46 -12.33
N ALA A 193 6.70 12.44 -12.04
CA ALA A 193 6.49 11.91 -10.71
C ALA A 193 7.26 10.60 -10.44
N LEU A 194 7.70 9.94 -11.51
CA LEU A 194 8.55 8.75 -11.42
C LEU A 194 10.01 9.20 -11.35
N SER A 195 10.68 8.93 -10.24
CA SER A 195 12.13 8.79 -10.29
C SER A 195 12.41 7.58 -11.18
N PRO A 196 13.09 7.73 -12.33
CA PRO A 196 13.56 6.57 -13.08
C PRO A 196 14.60 5.88 -12.19
N MET A 197 14.14 4.91 -11.42
CA MET A 197 15.02 3.96 -10.77
C MET A 197 15.25 2.89 -11.82
N ASP A 198 16.40 2.95 -12.50
CA ASP A 198 17.00 1.81 -13.19
C ASP A 198 17.40 0.78 -12.12
N GLY A 199 16.40 0.21 -11.46
CA GLY A 199 16.54 -0.81 -10.45
C GLY A 199 15.80 -2.03 -10.96
N LEU A 200 16.55 -3.09 -11.28
CA LEU A 200 15.99 -4.43 -11.29
C LEU A 200 15.48 -4.69 -9.87
N LEU A 201 14.18 -4.60 -9.67
CA LEU A 201 13.58 -5.32 -8.55
C LEU A 201 13.47 -6.75 -8.98
N VAL A 202 14.06 -7.62 -8.19
CA VAL A 202 13.87 -9.06 -8.28
C VAL A 202 12.62 -9.37 -7.48
N ASN A 203 11.48 -9.50 -8.16
CA ASN A 203 10.35 -10.21 -7.56
C ASN A 203 10.67 -11.70 -7.63
N HIS A 204 10.68 -12.35 -6.48
CA HIS A 204 10.70 -13.80 -6.41
C HIS A 204 9.31 -14.32 -6.72
N ASP A 205 9.19 -15.13 -7.77
CA ASP A 205 7.96 -15.89 -8.02
C ASP A 205 7.67 -16.74 -6.78
N GLU A 206 6.49 -16.55 -6.19
CA GLU A 206 6.05 -17.19 -4.94
C GLU A 206 6.00 -18.72 -5.05
N ASN A 207 5.97 -19.26 -6.27
CA ASN A 207 5.98 -20.70 -6.55
C ASN A 207 7.37 -21.26 -6.87
N CYS A 208 8.42 -20.44 -6.78
CA CYS A 208 9.77 -20.79 -7.16
C CYS A 208 10.65 -21.00 -5.92
N GLU A 209 11.37 -22.13 -5.83
CA GLU A 209 12.35 -22.31 -4.77
C GLU A 209 13.40 -21.18 -4.86
N ALA A 210 13.65 -20.50 -3.73
CA ALA A 210 14.46 -19.29 -3.62
C ALA A 210 15.91 -19.37 -4.16
N SER A 211 16.35 -20.54 -4.62
CA SER A 211 17.67 -20.81 -5.19
C SER A 211 17.68 -21.21 -6.67
N ALA A 212 16.54 -21.24 -7.37
CA ALA A 212 16.50 -21.60 -8.78
C ALA A 212 16.86 -20.41 -9.70
N VAL A 213 17.82 -20.65 -10.59
CA VAL A 213 18.26 -19.68 -11.62
C VAL A 213 17.07 -19.41 -12.55
N GLY A 214 16.66 -18.13 -12.67
CA GLY A 214 15.52 -17.72 -13.50
C GLY A 214 14.24 -17.36 -12.73
N CYS A 215 14.23 -17.46 -11.40
CA CYS A 215 13.11 -17.04 -10.55
C CYS A 215 13.09 -15.53 -10.21
N GLU A 216 13.91 -14.73 -10.91
CA GLU A 216 14.07 -13.31 -10.67
C GLU A 216 13.36 -12.53 -11.78
N LYS A 217 12.19 -11.96 -11.50
CA LYS A 217 11.52 -11.07 -12.46
C LYS A 217 11.97 -9.64 -12.22
N ALA A 218 12.67 -9.08 -13.20
CA ALA A 218 13.04 -7.67 -13.26
C ALA A 218 11.80 -6.79 -13.43
N VAL A 219 11.25 -6.26 -12.35
CA VAL A 219 10.18 -5.25 -12.45
C VAL A 219 10.83 -3.87 -12.50
N LEU A 220 10.71 -3.21 -13.64
CA LEU A 220 11.13 -1.82 -13.78
C LEU A 220 10.05 -0.90 -13.18
N ILE A 221 10.43 -0.18 -12.14
CA ILE A 221 9.56 0.71 -11.39
C ILE A 221 9.02 1.79 -12.32
N GLY A 222 7.69 1.90 -12.41
CA GLY A 222 7.03 2.90 -13.25
C GLY A 222 6.83 2.50 -14.70
N GLN A 223 7.04 1.23 -15.07
CA GLN A 223 6.58 0.73 -16.36
C GLN A 223 5.05 0.76 -16.46
N PRO A 224 4.49 1.17 -17.61
CA PRO A 224 3.06 1.03 -17.86
C PRO A 224 2.66 -0.45 -17.85
N GLU A 225 1.61 -0.78 -17.13
CA GLU A 225 0.97 -2.10 -17.13
C GLU A 225 -0.38 -2.04 -17.83
N THR A 226 -0.92 -3.21 -18.21
CA THR A 226 -2.23 -3.29 -18.86
C THR A 226 -3.18 -4.15 -18.07
N PHE A 227 -4.37 -3.63 -17.80
CA PHE A 227 -5.44 -4.34 -17.11
C PHE A 227 -6.57 -4.61 -18.11
N ILE A 228 -6.90 -5.88 -18.31
CA ILE A 228 -7.92 -6.31 -19.28
C ILE A 228 -8.84 -7.31 -18.60
N GLY A 229 -10.14 -7.08 -18.68
CA GLY A 229 -11.15 -7.96 -18.10
C GLY A 229 -12.51 -7.73 -18.73
N ARG A 230 -13.34 -8.76 -18.73
CA ARG A 230 -14.75 -8.65 -19.10
C ARG A 230 -15.55 -7.94 -17.98
N PRO A 231 -16.76 -7.43 -18.25
CA PRO A 231 -17.61 -6.89 -17.20
C PRO A 231 -17.78 -7.89 -16.04
N GLY A 232 -17.60 -7.41 -14.81
CA GLY A 232 -17.67 -8.24 -13.60
C GLY A 232 -16.31 -8.64 -13.01
N THR A 233 -15.21 -8.53 -13.75
CA THR A 233 -13.87 -8.75 -13.18
C THR A 233 -13.59 -7.73 -12.08
N MET A 234 -12.97 -8.18 -10.99
CA MET A 234 -12.76 -7.38 -9.78
C MET A 234 -11.33 -7.49 -9.26
N THR A 235 -10.85 -6.41 -8.68
CA THR A 235 -9.64 -6.38 -7.85
C THR A 235 -10.02 -5.62 -6.59
N GLU A 236 -9.94 -6.32 -5.46
CA GLU A 236 -10.45 -5.83 -4.18
C GLU A 236 -9.50 -4.80 -3.56
N LEU A 237 -9.94 -4.04 -2.56
CA LEU A 237 -9.16 -2.95 -1.98
C LEU A 237 -7.78 -3.41 -1.47
N HIS A 238 -6.74 -2.83 -2.04
CA HIS A 238 -5.32 -3.07 -1.72
C HIS A 238 -4.56 -1.75 -1.73
N MET A 239 -3.29 -1.81 -1.35
CA MET A 239 -2.35 -0.70 -1.46
C MET A 239 -1.23 -1.10 -2.39
N ASP A 240 -0.96 -0.26 -3.39
CA ASP A 240 0.15 -0.45 -4.30
C ASP A 240 1.48 -0.26 -3.56
N ALA A 241 2.51 -0.93 -4.08
CA ALA A 241 3.84 -0.84 -3.54
C ALA A 241 4.30 0.63 -3.47
N TRP A 242 4.86 0.99 -2.31
CA TRP A 242 5.76 2.14 -2.16
C TRP A 242 5.13 3.53 -2.29
N LEU A 243 3.80 3.63 -2.28
CA LEU A 243 3.08 4.91 -2.30
C LEU A 243 3.49 5.79 -3.49
N VAL A 244 3.89 5.16 -4.61
CA VAL A 244 4.22 5.89 -5.83
C VAL A 244 2.95 6.48 -6.43
N PRO A 245 3.03 7.68 -7.05
CA PRO A 245 1.89 8.25 -7.75
C PRO A 245 1.38 7.28 -8.83
N PHE A 246 0.12 6.88 -8.70
CA PHE A 246 -0.54 5.94 -9.59
C PHE A 246 -1.38 6.66 -10.64
N TRP A 247 -1.32 6.19 -11.89
CA TRP A 247 -2.16 6.70 -12.98
C TRP A 247 -2.76 5.54 -13.78
N MET A 248 -4.10 5.52 -13.90
CA MET A 248 -4.82 4.57 -14.76
C MET A 248 -5.57 5.27 -15.87
N SER A 249 -5.31 4.85 -17.10
CA SER A 249 -6.01 5.30 -18.31
C SER A 249 -7.04 4.26 -18.75
N VAL A 250 -8.29 4.68 -18.97
CA VAL A 250 -9.36 3.78 -19.45
C VAL A 250 -9.62 4.00 -20.94
N TYR A 251 -9.14 3.08 -21.76
CA TYR A 251 -9.30 3.13 -23.22
C TYR A 251 -10.59 2.47 -23.72
N ILE A 252 -10.99 1.33 -23.13
CA ILE A 252 -12.19 0.57 -23.52
C ILE A 252 -13.03 0.29 -22.27
N GLY A 253 -14.36 0.47 -22.39
CA GLY A 253 -15.30 0.16 -21.31
C GLY A 253 -15.31 1.18 -20.17
N ARG A 254 -15.68 0.70 -18.97
CA ARG A 254 -15.84 1.49 -17.74
C ARG A 254 -15.37 0.65 -16.56
N LYS A 255 -14.71 1.30 -15.58
CA LYS A 255 -14.30 0.69 -14.31
C LYS A 255 -14.81 1.54 -13.16
N THR A 256 -15.32 0.89 -12.12
CA THR A 256 -15.69 1.53 -10.86
C THR A 256 -14.51 1.48 -9.92
N PHE A 257 -14.15 2.62 -9.34
CA PHE A 257 -13.05 2.71 -8.37
C PHE A 257 -13.61 3.16 -7.03
N ARG A 258 -13.08 2.56 -5.95
CA ARG A 258 -13.18 3.07 -4.59
C ARG A 258 -11.76 3.28 -4.09
N THR A 259 -11.51 4.43 -3.48
CA THR A 259 -10.21 4.79 -2.89
C THR A 259 -10.45 5.30 -1.49
N ILE A 260 -9.59 4.90 -0.55
CA ILE A 260 -9.61 5.38 0.83
C ILE A 260 -8.32 6.14 1.06
N ARG A 261 -8.39 7.32 1.68
CA ARG A 261 -7.18 8.09 1.97
C ARG A 261 -6.29 7.32 2.94
N TYR A 262 -5.00 7.60 2.89
CA TYR A 262 -4.04 6.94 3.76
C TYR A 262 -4.33 7.21 5.24
N GLU A 263 -4.75 8.43 5.58
CA GLU A 263 -5.09 8.84 6.95
C GLU A 263 -6.33 8.10 7.47
N ASP A 264 -7.33 7.94 6.61
CA ASP A 264 -8.58 7.23 6.90
C ASP A 264 -8.30 5.72 7.04
N SER A 265 -7.51 5.14 6.13
CA SER A 265 -7.14 3.73 6.21
C SER A 265 -6.37 3.46 7.50
N ARG A 266 -5.36 4.26 7.85
CA ARG A 266 -4.60 4.10 9.11
C ARG A 266 -5.50 4.09 10.36
N THR A 267 -6.65 4.77 10.31
CA THR A 267 -7.58 4.90 11.44
C THR A 267 -8.64 3.79 11.45
N HIS A 268 -9.20 3.48 10.28
CA HIS A 268 -10.38 2.60 10.17
C HIS A 268 -10.03 1.19 9.72
N LEU A 269 -8.96 1.01 8.95
CA LEU A 269 -8.64 -0.23 8.25
C LEU A 269 -7.13 -0.45 8.36
N ASN A 270 -6.64 -1.23 9.34
CA ASN A 270 -5.21 -1.44 9.65
C ASN A 270 -4.36 -1.98 8.46
N TYR A 271 -4.14 -1.17 7.42
CA TYR A 271 -3.70 -1.57 6.07
C TYR A 271 -2.18 -1.62 5.90
N TYR A 272 -1.39 -1.34 6.94
CA TYR A 272 -0.09 -0.72 6.71
C TYR A 272 1.13 -1.66 6.55
N ARG A 273 1.02 -2.99 6.66
CA ARG A 273 2.26 -3.79 6.87
C ARG A 273 2.62 -4.89 5.89
N LYS A 274 1.77 -5.28 4.95
CA LYS A 274 2.12 -6.33 3.96
C LYS A 274 1.43 -6.05 2.61
N PHE A 275 2.01 -6.54 1.52
CA PHE A 275 1.40 -6.64 0.18
C PHE A 275 0.20 -7.61 0.22
N ALA A 276 -0.76 -7.33 1.08
CA ALA A 276 -1.84 -8.21 1.43
C ALA A 276 -3.13 -7.41 1.46
N ARG A 277 -4.21 -8.11 1.19
CA ARG A 277 -5.56 -7.60 1.36
C ARG A 277 -5.83 -7.28 2.84
N ALA A 278 -6.69 -6.31 3.12
CA ALA A 278 -7.09 -6.09 4.51
C ALA A 278 -7.89 -7.28 5.03
N GLU A 279 -7.56 -7.66 6.25
CA GLU A 279 -8.21 -8.74 6.96
C GLU A 279 -8.39 -8.37 8.42
N LYS A 280 -9.39 -8.99 9.05
CA LYS A 280 -9.66 -8.84 10.47
C LYS A 280 -9.93 -10.18 11.10
N ARG A 281 -9.34 -10.42 12.27
CA ARG A 281 -9.67 -11.59 13.09
C ARG A 281 -10.88 -11.27 13.94
N VAL A 282 -11.96 -12.01 13.75
CA VAL A 282 -13.24 -11.84 14.43
C VAL A 282 -13.56 -13.10 15.20
N TYR A 283 -14.04 -12.95 16.44
CA TYR A 283 -14.51 -14.09 17.22
C TYR A 283 -15.91 -14.48 16.74
N ASP A 284 -16.05 -15.69 16.22
CA ASP A 284 -17.32 -16.23 15.79
C ASP A 284 -17.96 -17.00 16.96
N ASN A 285 -19.04 -16.43 17.51
CA ASN A 285 -19.80 -17.01 18.62
C ASN A 285 -20.48 -18.34 18.24
N SER A 286 -20.75 -18.59 16.95
CA SER A 286 -21.42 -19.81 16.49
C SER A 286 -20.48 -21.01 16.48
N THR A 287 -19.21 -20.80 16.14
CA THR A 287 -18.17 -21.83 16.14
C THR A 287 -17.32 -21.83 17.43
N GLY A 288 -17.38 -20.76 18.22
CA GLY A 288 -16.57 -20.57 19.42
C GLY A 288 -15.09 -20.31 19.12
N THR A 289 -14.75 -19.92 17.88
CA THR A 289 -13.37 -19.79 17.41
C THR A 289 -13.12 -18.43 16.73
N TYR A 290 -11.85 -18.05 16.59
CA TYR A 290 -11.48 -16.87 15.80
C TYR A 290 -11.37 -17.24 14.33
N VAL A 291 -12.11 -16.52 13.49
CA VAL A 291 -12.03 -16.60 12.02
C VAL A 291 -11.36 -15.34 11.47
N THR A 292 -10.61 -15.49 10.39
CA THR A 292 -10.08 -14.35 9.64
C THR A 292 -11.07 -14.01 8.52
N LYS A 293 -11.61 -12.80 8.55
CA LYS A 293 -12.47 -12.26 7.49
C LYS A 293 -11.65 -11.34 6.59
N GLN A 294 -11.72 -11.54 5.28
CA GLN A 294 -11.13 -10.65 4.29
C GLN A 294 -12.08 -9.46 4.02
N LEU A 295 -11.52 -8.30 3.71
CA LEU A 295 -12.31 -7.12 3.42
C LEU A 295 -12.87 -7.16 1.98
N GLU A 296 -14.18 -7.01 1.85
CA GLU A 296 -14.91 -6.82 0.58
C GLU A 296 -15.47 -5.40 0.52
N ILE A 297 -14.86 -4.47 -0.22
CA ILE A 297 -15.31 -3.07 -0.20
C ILE A 297 -16.65 -2.87 -0.89
N PHE A 298 -17.03 -3.75 -1.82
CA PHE A 298 -18.29 -3.66 -2.57
C PHE A 298 -19.44 -4.43 -1.91
N ASN A 299 -19.14 -5.33 -0.97
CA ASN A 299 -20.13 -6.09 -0.21
C ASN A 299 -19.56 -6.45 1.18
N PRO A 300 -19.36 -5.45 2.06
CA PRO A 300 -18.64 -5.66 3.31
C PRO A 300 -19.45 -6.51 4.29
N ASP A 301 -18.76 -7.41 4.98
CA ASP A 301 -19.28 -8.09 6.16
C ASP A 301 -19.32 -7.10 7.33
N LEU A 302 -20.49 -6.50 7.59
CA LEU A 302 -20.66 -5.46 8.59
C LEU A 302 -20.48 -5.94 10.04
N GLU A 303 -20.56 -7.26 10.29
CA GLU A 303 -20.20 -7.79 11.61
C GLU A 303 -18.69 -7.75 11.82
N GLY A 304 -17.93 -8.04 10.75
CA GLY A 304 -16.47 -7.90 10.76
C GLY A 304 -16.01 -6.46 10.66
N PHE A 305 -16.63 -5.66 9.79
CA PHE A 305 -16.20 -4.33 9.39
C PHE A 305 -17.34 -3.31 9.57
N PRO A 306 -17.80 -3.06 10.80
CA PRO A 306 -18.88 -2.11 11.08
C PRO A 306 -18.54 -0.69 10.62
N GLU A 307 -17.26 -0.34 10.55
CA GLU A 307 -16.77 0.93 10.02
C GLU A 307 -17.18 1.22 8.57
N LEU A 308 -17.63 0.21 7.82
CA LEU A 308 -18.06 0.31 6.42
C LEU A 308 -19.57 0.39 6.21
N GLU A 309 -20.36 0.55 7.27
CA GLU A 309 -21.83 0.63 7.18
C GLU A 309 -22.33 1.70 6.18
N ASN A 310 -21.55 2.78 5.99
CA ASN A 310 -21.89 3.90 5.12
C ASN A 310 -21.05 3.98 3.83
N VAL A 311 -20.39 2.88 3.45
CA VAL A 311 -19.43 2.81 2.34
C VAL A 311 -19.93 1.95 1.18
#